data_AF-F8LAP8-F1
#
_entry.id   AF-F8LAP8-F1
#
_cell.length_a   1.000
_cell.length_b   1.000
_cell.length_c   1.000
_cell.angle_alpha   90.00
_cell.angle_beta   90.00
_cell.angle_gamma   90.00
#
_symmetry.space_group_name_H-M   'P 1'
#
loop_
_entity.id
_entity.type
_entity.pdbx_description
1 polymer ?
#
loop_
_entity_poly.entity_id
_entity_poly.type
_entity_poly.pdbx_seq_one_letter_code
_entity_poly.pdbx_strand_id
1 'polypeptide(L)' 'MIFSFEMKSFLEQTLREGARLLLQQAIENEVNEYLESMKGRKDFEGRKQFVRNGYL' A
#
# COMPACT_ATOMS: atom_id res chain seq x y z
N MET A 1 29.98 16.10 -19.77
CA MET A 1 29.24 16.45 -18.54
C MET A 1 27.74 16.09 -18.60
N ILE A 2 27.26 15.33 -19.60
CA ILE A 2 25.81 15.00 -19.75
C ILE A 2 25.45 13.71 -18.98
N PHE A 3 26.34 12.71 -19.00
CA PHE A 3 26.17 11.42 -18.33
C PHE A 3 25.87 11.49 -16.83
N SER A 4 26.44 12.45 -16.11
CA SER A 4 26.26 12.57 -14.65
C SER A 4 24.87 13.09 -14.27
N PHE A 5 24.22 13.88 -15.13
CA PHE A 5 22.88 14.39 -14.89
C PHE A 5 21.82 13.29 -15.12
N GLU A 6 21.96 12.50 -16.19
CA GLU A 6 21.05 11.39 -16.49
C GLU A 6 21.11 10.28 -15.43
N MET A 7 22.30 9.95 -14.93
CA MET A 7 22.45 8.99 -13.83
C MET A 7 21.73 9.44 -12.55
N LYS A 8 21.81 10.74 -12.20
CA LYS A 8 21.09 11.29 -11.05
C LYS A 8 19.57 11.19 -11.25
N SER A 9 19.08 11.51 -12.45
CA SER A 9 17.66 11.39 -12.78
C SER A 9 17.16 9.95 -12.69
N PHE A 10 17.92 8.98 -13.21
CA PHE A 10 17.55 7.56 -13.14
C PHE A 10 17.53 7.04 -11.69
N LEU A 11 18.51 7.40 -10.87
CA LEU A 11 18.54 7.04 -9.47
C LEU A 11 17.34 7.63 -8.71
N GLU A 12 17.04 8.92 -8.93
CA GLU A 12 15.88 9.56 -8.30
C GLU A 12 14.55 8.90 -8.69
N GLN A 13 14.39 8.53 -9.97
CA GLN A 13 13.21 7.81 -10.43
C GLN A 13 13.10 6.45 -9.73
N THR A 14 14.21 5.72 -9.63
CA THR A 14 14.27 4.42 -8.95
C THR A 14 13.91 4.55 -7.47
N LEU A 15 14.42 5.57 -6.78
CA LEU A 15 14.10 5.83 -5.37
C LEU A 15 12.63 6.20 -5.17
N ARG A 16 12.05 7.02 -6.04
CA ARG A 16 10.62 7.37 -5.97
C ARG A 16 9.74 6.15 -6.17
N GLU A 17 10.07 5.31 -7.14
CA GLU A 17 9.30 4.09 -7.40
C GLU A 17 9.43 3.10 -6.24
N GLY A 18 10.64 2.91 -5.70
CA GLY A 18 10.85 2.09 -4.50
C GLY A 18 10.05 2.62 -3.30
N ALA A 19 10.05 3.92 -3.06
CA ALA A 19 9.26 4.53 -1.99
C ALA A 19 7.75 4.32 -2.20
N ARG A 20 7.26 4.46 -3.44
CA ARG A 20 5.86 4.21 -3.79
C ARG A 20 5.45 2.78 -3.46
N LEU A 21 6.27 1.79 -3.85
CA LEU A 21 6.02 0.38 -3.58
C LEU A 21 6.03 0.06 -2.08
N LEU A 22 7.00 0.61 -1.34
CA LEU A 22 7.08 0.41 0.11
C LEU A 22 5.85 0.98 0.83
N LEU A 23 5.40 2.17 0.45
CA LEU A 23 4.19 2.78 1.02
C LEU A 23 2.94 1.99 0.67
N GLN A 24 2.80 1.55 -0.59
CA GLN A 24 1.71 0.69 -1.03
C GLN A 24 1.67 -0.59 -0.19
N GLN A 25 2.79 -1.27 -0.02
CA GLN A 25 2.87 -2.48 0.79
C GLN A 25 2.51 -2.24 2.27
N ALA A 26 2.98 -1.13 2.84
CA ALA A 26 2.70 -0.79 4.23
C ALA A 26 1.19 -0.56 4.47
N ILE A 27 0.54 0.20 3.58
CA ILE A 27 -0.90 0.45 3.64
C ILE A 27 -1.69 -0.85 3.46
N GLU A 28 -1.28 -1.68 2.49
CA GLU A 28 -1.95 -2.96 2.24
C GLU A 28 -1.86 -3.91 3.44
N ASN A 29 -0.72 -3.93 4.12
CA ASN A 29 -0.55 -4.69 5.36
C ASN A 29 -1.44 -4.14 6.48
N GLU A 30 -1.48 -2.83 6.69
CA GLU A 30 -2.32 -2.20 7.71
C GLU A 30 -3.81 -2.49 7.49
N VAL A 31 -4.27 -2.40 6.23
CA VAL A 31 -5.67 -2.74 5.87
C VAL A 31 -5.96 -4.21 6.17
N ASN A 32 -5.02 -5.12 5.86
CA ASN A 32 -5.19 -6.53 6.17
C ASN A 32 -5.28 -6.77 7.69
N GLU A 33 -4.36 -6.21 8.46
CA GLU A 33 -4.36 -6.31 9.93
C GLU A 33 -5.67 -5.77 10.53
N TYR A 34 -6.15 -4.64 10.02
CA TYR A 34 -7.43 -4.07 10.45
C TYR A 34 -8.60 -5.02 10.16
N LEU A 35 -8.70 -5.53 8.92
CA LEU A 35 -9.77 -6.45 8.55
C LEU A 35 -9.72 -7.76 9.35
N GLU A 36 -8.53 -8.28 9.62
CA GLU A 36 -8.32 -9.44 10.49
C GLU A 36 -8.84 -9.18 11.91
N SER A 37 -8.47 -8.04 12.50
CA SER A 37 -8.94 -7.65 13.85
C SER A 37 -10.46 -7.44 13.93
N MET A 38 -11.10 -7.11 12.81
CA MET A 38 -12.54 -6.86 12.71
C MET A 38 -13.35 -8.08 12.23
N LYS A 39 -12.73 -9.23 11.94
CA LYS A 39 -13.42 -10.42 11.40
C LYS A 39 -14.64 -10.88 12.21
N GLY A 40 -14.60 -10.71 13.54
CA GLY A 40 -15.68 -11.08 14.45
C GLY A 40 -16.85 -10.08 14.47
N ARG A 41 -16.65 -8.85 13.97
CA ARG A 41 -17.69 -7.81 13.97
C ARG A 41 -18.65 -8.03 12.82
N LYS A 42 -19.91 -8.25 13.17
CA LYS A 42 -21.00 -8.43 12.23
C LYS A 42 -22.07 -7.37 12.46
N ASP A 43 -22.78 -7.02 11.39
CA ASP A 43 -23.98 -6.21 11.49
C ASP A 43 -25.15 -7.00 12.12
N PHE A 44 -26.30 -6.36 12.25
CA PHE A 44 -27.51 -6.96 12.81
C PHE A 44 -28.06 -8.13 11.98
N GLU A 45 -27.65 -8.26 10.72
CA GLU A 45 -28.03 -9.35 9.81
C GLU A 45 -26.94 -10.45 9.74
N GLY A 46 -25.89 -10.34 10.55
CA GLY A 46 -24.80 -11.33 10.63
C GLY A 46 -23.77 -11.21 9.51
N ARG A 47 -23.79 -10.14 8.71
CA ARG A 47 -22.81 -9.87 7.64
C ARG A 47 -21.57 -9.21 8.21
N LYS A 48 -20.42 -9.38 7.56
CA LYS A 48 -19.17 -8.71 7.98
C LYS A 48 -19.39 -7.20 7.96
N GLN A 49 -19.08 -6.53 9.06
CA GLN A 49 -19.23 -5.09 9.15
C GLN A 49 -18.18 -4.33 8.32
N PHE A 50 -17.01 -4.93 8.12
CA PHE A 50 -15.91 -4.37 7.34
C PHE A 50 -15.46 -5.37 6.28
N VAL A 51 -15.27 -4.87 5.06
CA VAL A 51 -14.81 -5.66 3.91
C VAL A 51 -13.78 -4.86 3.12
N ARG A 52 -12.87 -5.56 2.46
CA ARG A 52 -11.92 -4.95 1.54
C ARG A 52 -12.67 -4.47 0.29
N ASN A 53 -12.35 -3.25 -0.15
CA ASN A 53 -12.88 -2.67 -1.39
C ASN A 53 -11.75 -2.31 -2.37
N GLY A 54 -11.09 -3.34 -2.90
CA GLY A 54 -9.98 -3.20 -3.84
C GLY A 54 -8.58 -3.26 -3.21
N TYR A 55 -7.60 -2.87 -4.02
CA TYR A 55 -6.17 -2.85 -3.73
C TYR A 55 -5.55 -1.62 -4.39
N LEU A 56 -4.52 -1.06 -3.76
CA LEU A 56 -3.67 0.00 -4.29
C LEU A 56 -2.61 -0.56 -5.24
#